data_AF-A0A1C6CF32-F1
#
_entry.id   AF-A0A1C6CF32-F1
#
_cell.length_a   1.000
_cell.length_b   1.000
_cell.length_c   1.000
_cell.angle_alpha   90.00
_cell.angle_beta   90.00
_cell.angle_gamma   90.00
#
_symmetry.space_group_name_H-M   'P 1'
#
loop_
_entity.id
_entity.type
_entity.pdbx_description
1 polymer ?
#
loop_
_entity_poly.entity_id
_entity_poly.type
_entity_poly.pdbx_seq_one_letter_code
_entity_poly.pdbx_strand_id
1 'polypeptide(L)'
;MIAFRSKMDVKSVDDVFAEINARQIAALMMHDQMADYFDFLGLSGYKRLHLYQYFAESKERRDVAHYYINHHGKLIPDRFEGNVQMIPESWRSANRMSVGKSTKQKAVEDGFSVYLGWEQATKDVYQKYATALREQGYVADAIFVDRLVEDVDNELERLERIITDLITSGYDPVYILESQKELHDKYKKKMRGGVKHGSTD
;
A
#
# COMPACT_ATOMS: atom_id res chain seq x y z
N MET A 1 -8.76 9.70 5.02
CA MET A 1 -9.94 9.01 4.49
C MET A 1 -9.68 8.62 3.04
N ILE A 2 -9.91 7.35 2.71
CA ILE A 2 -9.83 6.86 1.33
C ILE A 2 -11.26 6.78 0.80
N ALA A 3 -11.59 7.67 -0.14
CA ALA A 3 -12.87 7.71 -0.84
C ALA A 3 -12.71 7.03 -2.21
N PHE A 4 -12.30 5.78 -2.18
CA PHE A 4 -12.22 4.89 -3.33
C PHE A 4 -12.85 3.55 -2.97
N ARG A 5 -13.65 2.98 -3.86
CA ARG A 5 -14.26 1.67 -3.69
C ARG A 5 -14.14 0.89 -5.00
N SER A 6 -13.53 -0.28 -4.92
CA SER A 6 -13.47 -1.22 -6.03
C SER A 6 -14.85 -1.76 -6.38
N LYS A 7 -15.15 -1.90 -7.66
CA LYS A 7 -16.35 -2.62 -8.12
C LYS A 7 -16.11 -4.11 -7.99
N MET A 8 -16.98 -4.81 -7.26
CA MET A 8 -16.85 -6.25 -7.04
C MET A 8 -17.69 -7.09 -8.02
N ASP A 9 -18.74 -6.53 -8.62
CA ASP A 9 -19.52 -7.16 -9.70
C ASP A 9 -18.80 -6.95 -11.05
N VAL A 10 -17.71 -7.68 -11.24
CA VAL A 10 -16.90 -7.68 -12.47
C VAL A 10 -17.41 -8.76 -13.42
N LYS A 11 -17.60 -8.42 -14.70
CA LYS A 11 -18.26 -9.30 -15.69
C LYS A 11 -17.33 -9.80 -16.79
N SER A 12 -16.07 -9.36 -16.77
CA SER A 12 -15.08 -9.71 -17.76
C SER A 12 -13.66 -9.61 -17.19
N VAL A 13 -12.71 -10.24 -17.88
CA VAL A 13 -11.27 -10.08 -17.59
C VAL A 13 -10.83 -8.62 -17.72
N ASP A 14 -11.35 -7.89 -18.71
CA ASP A 14 -11.07 -6.47 -18.93
C ASP A 14 -11.52 -5.62 -17.72
N ASP A 15 -12.67 -5.94 -17.13
CA ASP A 15 -13.16 -5.26 -15.92
C ASP A 15 -12.30 -5.58 -14.70
N VAL A 16 -11.92 -6.84 -14.51
CA VAL A 16 -11.05 -7.25 -13.39
C VAL A 16 -9.72 -6.48 -13.41
N PHE A 17 -9.02 -6.48 -14.54
CA PHE A 17 -7.72 -5.82 -14.63
C PHE A 17 -7.84 -4.29 -14.56
N ALA A 18 -8.92 -3.70 -15.07
CA ALA A 18 -9.18 -2.27 -14.89
C ALA A 18 -9.37 -1.89 -13.42
N GLU A 19 -10.12 -2.70 -12.66
CA GLU A 19 -10.35 -2.46 -11.22
C GLU A 19 -9.09 -2.73 -10.37
N ILE A 20 -8.28 -3.74 -10.71
CA ILE A 20 -6.96 -3.97 -10.08
C ILE A 20 -6.07 -2.74 -10.30
N ASN A 21 -5.94 -2.27 -11.55
CA ASN A 21 -5.13 -1.10 -11.85
C ASN A 21 -5.64 0.16 -11.13
N ALA A 22 -6.95 0.39 -11.07
CA ALA A 22 -7.53 1.50 -10.32
C ALA A 22 -7.21 1.41 -8.82
N ARG A 23 -7.27 0.20 -8.25
CA ARG A 23 -6.91 -0.04 -6.85
C ARG A 23 -5.42 0.19 -6.57
N GLN A 24 -4.54 -0.25 -7.46
CA GLN A 24 -3.10 0.02 -7.35
C GLN A 24 -2.78 1.51 -7.48
N ILE A 25 -3.49 2.26 -8.34
CA ILE A 25 -3.37 3.74 -8.38
C ILE A 25 -3.74 4.36 -7.04
N ALA A 26 -4.83 3.91 -6.41
CA ALA A 26 -5.23 4.38 -5.09
C ALA A 26 -4.19 4.02 -4.01
N ALA A 27 -3.60 2.82 -4.06
CA ALA A 27 -2.53 2.41 -3.15
C ALA A 27 -1.29 3.30 -3.30
N LEU A 28 -0.86 3.59 -4.53
CA LEU A 28 0.23 4.53 -4.80
C LEU A 28 -0.03 5.92 -4.20
N MET A 29 -1.22 6.47 -4.39
CA MET A 29 -1.61 7.75 -3.78
C MET A 29 -1.61 7.68 -2.25
N MET A 30 -2.05 6.54 -1.68
CA MET A 30 -2.07 6.35 -0.23
C MET A 30 -0.65 6.31 0.35
N HIS A 31 0.25 5.51 -0.22
CA HIS A 31 1.61 5.38 0.28
C HIS A 31 2.41 6.67 0.09
N ASP A 32 2.21 7.39 -1.00
CA ASP A 32 2.81 8.71 -1.22
C ASP A 32 2.39 9.69 -0.11
N GLN A 33 1.09 9.83 0.13
CA GLN A 33 0.60 10.72 1.20
C GLN A 33 0.94 10.23 2.61
N MET A 34 1.03 8.92 2.84
CA MET A 34 1.46 8.36 4.13
C MET A 34 2.94 8.59 4.40
N ALA A 35 3.78 8.61 3.36
CA ALA A 35 5.18 9.00 3.51
C ALA A 35 5.28 10.45 4.01
N ASP A 36 4.52 11.37 3.40
CA ASP A 36 4.45 12.77 3.84
C ASP A 36 3.84 12.92 5.24
N TYR A 37 2.77 12.16 5.52
CA TYR A 37 2.10 12.11 6.82
C TYR A 37 3.10 11.80 7.94
N PHE A 38 3.87 10.73 7.80
CA PHE A 38 4.84 10.34 8.82
C PHE A 38 6.09 11.22 8.82
N ASP A 39 6.49 11.77 7.67
CA ASP A 39 7.58 12.74 7.63
C ASP A 39 7.23 14.02 8.39
N PHE A 40 6.00 14.52 8.23
CA PHE A 40 5.49 15.68 8.97
C PHE A 40 5.56 15.46 10.48
N LEU A 41 5.20 14.26 10.95
CA LEU A 41 5.29 13.88 12.37
C LEU A 41 6.74 13.71 12.88
N GLY A 42 7.72 13.57 11.98
CA GLY A 42 9.12 13.28 12.31
C GLY A 42 9.40 11.80 12.55
N LEU A 43 8.56 10.91 12.03
CA LEU A 43 8.65 9.46 12.19
C LEU A 43 9.34 8.84 10.97
N SER A 44 10.67 8.98 10.94
CA SER A 44 11.49 8.65 9.77
C SER A 44 11.50 7.17 9.38
N GLY A 45 11.20 6.26 10.32
CA GLY A 45 11.09 4.83 10.07
C GLY A 45 9.81 4.50 9.32
N TYR A 46 8.67 5.02 9.79
CA TYR A 46 7.37 4.84 9.14
C TYR A 46 7.30 5.55 7.78
N LYS A 47 7.85 6.76 7.65
CA LYS A 47 8.06 7.39 6.34
C LYS A 47 8.76 6.45 5.36
N ARG A 48 9.86 5.85 5.80
CA ARG A 48 10.69 5.00 4.95
C ARG A 48 9.97 3.70 4.56
N LEU A 49 9.14 3.15 5.44
CA LEU A 49 8.23 2.05 5.15
C LEU A 49 7.32 2.43 3.98
N HIS A 50 6.60 3.54 4.07
CA HIS A 50 5.65 3.94 3.02
C HIS A 50 6.34 4.30 1.70
N LEU A 51 7.53 4.91 1.73
CA LEU A 51 8.32 5.10 0.51
C LEU A 51 8.69 3.77 -0.16
N TYR A 52 9.11 2.77 0.64
CA TYR A 52 9.40 1.44 0.10
C TYR A 52 8.16 0.82 -0.55
N GLN A 53 7.00 0.90 0.11
CA GLN A 53 5.74 0.37 -0.43
C GLN A 53 5.33 1.09 -1.70
N TYR A 54 5.41 2.42 -1.75
CA TYR A 54 5.16 3.17 -2.99
C TYR A 54 5.98 2.64 -4.17
N PHE A 55 7.27 2.36 -3.98
CA PHE A 55 8.11 1.79 -5.04
C PHE A 55 7.77 0.33 -5.37
N ALA A 56 7.44 -0.48 -4.36
CA ALA A 56 7.04 -1.88 -4.55
C ALA A 56 5.73 -1.97 -5.34
N GLU A 57 4.70 -1.24 -4.91
CA GLU A 57 3.40 -1.08 -5.59
C GLU A 57 3.58 -0.55 -7.02
N SER A 58 4.48 0.43 -7.22
CA SER A 58 4.72 0.98 -8.55
C SER A 58 5.31 -0.07 -9.49
N LYS A 59 6.18 -0.95 -8.98
CA LYS A 59 6.72 -2.06 -9.76
C LYS A 59 5.63 -3.09 -10.05
N GLU A 60 4.88 -3.51 -9.03
CA GLU A 60 3.80 -4.50 -9.18
C GLU A 60 2.76 -4.03 -10.21
N ARG A 61 2.33 -2.75 -10.15
CA ARG A 61 1.43 -2.18 -11.15
C ARG A 61 1.98 -2.26 -12.58
N ARG A 62 3.29 -2.08 -12.76
CA ARG A 62 3.93 -2.28 -14.08
C ARG A 62 3.91 -3.73 -14.51
N ASP A 63 4.12 -4.66 -13.58
CA ASP A 63 4.04 -6.09 -13.85
C ASP A 63 2.61 -6.53 -14.23
N VAL A 64 1.58 -6.01 -13.56
CA VAL A 64 0.16 -6.19 -13.93
C VAL A 64 -0.10 -5.67 -15.34
N ALA A 65 0.36 -4.46 -15.67
CA ALA A 65 0.18 -3.88 -17.00
C ALA A 65 0.87 -4.72 -18.09
N HIS A 66 2.11 -5.17 -17.85
CA HIS A 66 2.83 -6.03 -18.80
C HIS A 66 2.18 -7.40 -18.94
N TYR A 67 1.73 -8.00 -17.84
CA TYR A 67 0.99 -9.26 -17.87
C TYR A 67 -0.23 -9.14 -18.77
N TYR A 68 -1.06 -8.11 -18.55
CA TYR A 68 -2.27 -7.90 -19.32
C TYR A 68 -1.99 -7.65 -20.81
N ILE A 69 -1.00 -6.81 -21.14
CA ILE A 69 -0.59 -6.56 -22.54
C ILE A 69 -0.15 -7.86 -23.22
N ASN A 70 0.67 -8.67 -22.55
CA ASN A 70 1.24 -9.88 -23.14
C ASN A 70 0.22 -11.01 -23.35
N HIS A 71 -0.84 -11.07 -22.54
CA HIS A 71 -1.85 -12.14 -22.61
C HIS A 71 -3.12 -11.73 -23.35
N HIS A 72 -3.48 -10.45 -23.31
CA HIS A 72 -4.73 -9.94 -23.90
C HIS A 72 -4.52 -9.02 -25.10
N GLY A 73 -3.28 -8.61 -25.40
CA GLY A 73 -2.94 -7.76 -26.55
C GLY A 73 -3.53 -6.35 -26.50
N LYS A 74 -3.90 -5.87 -25.30
CA LYS A 74 -4.57 -4.60 -25.07
C LYS A 74 -3.90 -3.82 -23.94
N LEU A 75 -4.13 -2.50 -23.91
CA LEU A 75 -3.83 -1.68 -22.73
C LEU A 75 -4.96 -1.79 -21.72
N ILE A 76 -4.63 -1.77 -20.43
CA ILE A 76 -5.62 -1.75 -19.35
C ILE A 76 -6.42 -0.44 -19.43
N PRO A 77 -7.77 -0.47 -19.46
CA PRO A 77 -8.58 0.73 -19.38
C PRO A 77 -8.33 1.51 -18.09
N ASP A 78 -8.13 2.83 -18.21
CA ASP A 78 -8.07 3.68 -17.03
C ASP A 78 -9.49 3.95 -16.50
N ARG A 79 -9.72 3.59 -15.24
CA ARG A 79 -11.03 3.69 -14.56
C ARG A 79 -10.90 4.20 -13.14
N PHE A 80 -9.76 4.80 -12.78
CA PHE A 80 -9.61 5.34 -11.44
C PHE A 80 -10.58 6.53 -11.24
N GLU A 81 -11.60 6.30 -10.43
CA GLU A 81 -12.54 7.31 -9.96
C GLU A 81 -12.55 7.29 -8.43
N GLY A 82 -11.83 8.22 -7.81
CA GLY A 82 -11.75 8.27 -6.37
C GLY A 82 -10.84 9.37 -5.85
N ASN A 83 -10.80 9.49 -4.53
CA ASN A 83 -9.92 10.44 -3.85
C ASN A 83 -9.26 9.75 -2.66
N VAL A 84 -7.96 9.99 -2.49
CA VAL A 84 -7.17 9.53 -1.35
C VAL A 84 -6.74 10.76 -0.58
N GLN A 85 -7.09 10.84 0.71
CA GLN A 85 -6.73 11.97 1.58
C GLN A 85 -6.25 11.46 2.94
N MET A 86 -4.95 11.22 3.06
CA MET A 86 -4.34 10.74 4.31
C MET A 86 -3.93 11.90 5.22
N ILE A 87 -3.53 13.03 4.64
CA ILE A 87 -3.10 14.21 5.39
C ILE A 87 -4.33 15.00 5.86
N PRO A 88 -4.52 15.23 7.17
CA PRO A 88 -5.59 16.09 7.67
C PRO A 88 -5.47 17.52 7.16
N GLU A 89 -6.60 18.13 6.81
CA GLU A 89 -6.60 19.50 6.25
C GLU A 89 -5.97 20.53 7.20
N SER A 90 -6.18 20.34 8.51
CA SER A 90 -5.58 21.19 9.56
C SER A 90 -4.05 21.17 9.55
N TRP A 91 -3.40 20.17 8.95
CA TRP A 91 -1.95 20.09 8.88
C TRP A 91 -1.36 20.95 7.76
N ARG A 92 -2.14 21.30 6.72
CA ARG A 92 -1.64 22.04 5.56
C ARG A 92 -1.12 23.44 5.92
N SER A 93 -1.68 24.06 6.95
CA SER A 93 -1.26 25.36 7.47
C SER A 93 -0.49 25.26 8.79
N ALA A 94 -0.24 24.06 9.32
CA ALA A 94 0.40 23.86 10.61
C ALA A 94 1.92 23.79 10.49
N ASN A 95 2.61 24.20 11.56
CA ASN A 95 4.05 23.96 11.69
C ASN A 95 4.27 22.58 12.31
N ARG A 96 5.09 21.73 11.69
CA ARG A 96 5.42 20.39 12.22
C ARG A 96 5.95 20.38 13.66
N MET A 97 6.59 21.47 14.09
CA MET A 97 7.13 21.63 15.44
C MET A 97 6.04 21.89 16.49
N SER A 98 4.82 22.31 16.09
CA SER A 98 3.71 22.56 17.01
C SER A 98 2.84 21.32 17.26
N VAL A 99 3.12 20.19 16.62
CA VAL A 99 2.35 18.96 16.82
C VAL A 99 2.76 18.30 18.14
N GLY A 100 1.85 18.34 19.13
CA GLY A 100 2.06 17.80 20.46
C GLY A 100 2.11 16.26 20.53
N LYS A 101 2.64 15.74 21.64
CA LYS A 101 2.83 14.30 21.89
C LYS A 101 1.56 13.46 21.67
N SER A 102 0.44 13.87 22.26
CA SER A 102 -0.84 13.15 22.15
C SER A 102 -1.36 13.10 20.72
N THR A 103 -1.23 14.21 19.96
CA THR A 103 -1.60 14.25 18.55
C THR A 103 -0.76 13.30 17.72
N LYS A 104 0.55 13.22 17.97
CA LYS A 104 1.43 12.26 17.25
C LYS A 104 1.06 10.81 17.56
N GLN A 105 0.80 10.48 18.83
CA GLN A 105 0.41 9.14 19.24
C GLN A 105 -0.89 8.71 18.54
N LYS A 106 -1.91 9.58 18.58
CA LYS A 106 -3.18 9.30 17.92
C LYS A 106 -3.03 9.21 16.40
N ALA A 107 -2.20 10.06 15.81
CA ALA A 107 -1.89 10.01 14.38
C ALA A 107 -1.22 8.68 13.96
N VAL A 108 -0.34 8.12 14.79
CA VAL A 108 0.25 6.79 14.53
C VAL A 108 -0.83 5.71 14.55
N GLU A 109 -1.68 5.69 15.57
CA GLU A 109 -2.81 4.75 15.68
C GLU A 109 -3.74 4.85 14.46
N ASP A 110 -4.18 6.06 14.11
CA ASP A 110 -5.10 6.29 13.00
C ASP A 110 -4.47 5.94 11.65
N GLY A 111 -3.20 6.32 11.43
CA GLY A 111 -2.48 6.02 10.20
C GLY A 111 -2.34 4.53 9.95
N PHE A 112 -1.94 3.77 10.98
CA PHE A 112 -1.83 2.31 10.86
C PHE A 112 -3.18 1.61 10.77
N SER A 113 -4.22 2.11 11.45
CA SER A 113 -5.58 1.58 11.32
C SER A 113 -6.12 1.73 9.90
N VAL A 114 -5.93 2.90 9.27
CA VAL A 114 -6.35 3.10 7.87
C VAL A 114 -5.56 2.21 6.92
N TYR A 115 -4.24 2.09 7.13
CA TYR A 115 -3.40 1.23 6.30
C TYR A 115 -3.82 -0.25 6.42
N LEU A 116 -4.05 -0.75 7.63
CA LEU A 116 -4.53 -2.13 7.83
C LEU A 116 -5.88 -2.37 7.14
N GLY A 117 -6.83 -1.45 7.31
CA GLY A 117 -8.14 -1.56 6.67
C GLY A 117 -8.06 -1.53 5.14
N TRP A 118 -7.11 -0.77 4.57
CA TRP A 118 -6.86 -0.75 3.13
C TRP A 118 -6.37 -2.11 2.64
N GLU A 119 -5.33 -2.67 3.27
CA GLU A 119 -4.74 -3.94 2.87
C GLU A 119 -5.71 -5.12 3.02
N GLN A 120 -6.47 -5.17 4.12
CA GLN A 120 -7.51 -6.19 4.33
C GLN A 120 -8.57 -6.13 3.21
N ALA A 121 -9.05 -4.92 2.90
CA ALA A 121 -9.99 -4.74 1.80
C ALA A 121 -9.36 -5.08 0.43
N THR A 122 -8.03 -4.94 0.26
CA THR A 122 -7.33 -5.26 -1.00
C THR A 122 -7.30 -6.75 -1.20
N LYS A 123 -6.92 -7.49 -0.15
CA LYS A 123 -6.94 -8.94 -0.16
C LYS A 123 -8.34 -9.47 -0.51
N ASP A 124 -9.38 -8.98 0.18
CA ASP A 124 -10.76 -9.40 -0.05
C ASP A 124 -11.22 -9.17 -1.50
N VAL A 125 -10.83 -8.03 -2.08
CA VAL A 125 -11.17 -7.67 -3.47
C VAL A 125 -10.44 -8.57 -4.46
N TYR A 126 -9.14 -8.79 -4.29
CA TYR A 126 -8.36 -9.64 -5.18
C TYR A 126 -8.80 -11.10 -5.12
N GLN A 127 -9.16 -11.61 -3.93
CA GLN A 127 -9.72 -12.96 -3.79
C GLN A 127 -11.04 -13.12 -4.55
N LYS A 128 -11.91 -12.09 -4.52
CA LYS A 128 -13.16 -12.09 -5.31
C LYS A 128 -12.88 -12.05 -6.81
N TYR A 129 -11.91 -11.27 -7.26
CA TYR A 129 -11.51 -11.22 -8.67
C TYR A 129 -10.94 -12.55 -9.15
N ALA A 130 -10.04 -13.17 -8.37
CA ALA A 130 -9.49 -14.47 -8.71
C ALA A 130 -10.58 -15.56 -8.76
N THR A 131 -11.60 -15.46 -7.92
CA THR A 131 -12.77 -16.36 -7.95
C THR A 131 -13.60 -16.14 -9.22
N ALA A 132 -13.96 -14.89 -9.52
CA ALA A 132 -14.75 -14.54 -10.70
C ALA A 132 -14.05 -14.96 -12.02
N LEU A 133 -12.73 -14.80 -12.10
CA LEU A 133 -11.94 -15.24 -13.25
C LEU A 133 -12.01 -16.77 -13.44
N ARG A 134 -11.93 -17.55 -12.35
CA ARG A 134 -12.07 -19.02 -12.41
C ARG A 134 -13.46 -19.43 -12.89
N GLU A 135 -14.50 -18.81 -12.36
CA GLU A 135 -15.89 -19.10 -12.74
C GLU A 135 -16.14 -18.82 -14.22
N GLN A 136 -15.43 -17.86 -14.80
CA GLN A 136 -15.48 -17.51 -16.22
C GLN A 136 -14.53 -18.34 -17.10
N GLY A 137 -13.74 -19.25 -16.52
CA GLY A 137 -12.78 -20.08 -17.26
C GLY A 137 -11.41 -19.44 -17.54
N TYR A 138 -11.15 -18.23 -17.04
CA TYR A 138 -9.88 -17.52 -17.15
C TYR A 138 -8.87 -17.98 -16.09
N VAL A 139 -8.49 -19.27 -16.15
CA VAL A 139 -7.68 -19.92 -15.10
C VAL A 139 -6.29 -19.30 -14.96
N ALA A 140 -5.63 -18.97 -16.07
CA ALA A 140 -4.29 -18.38 -16.03
C ALA A 140 -4.29 -16.97 -15.40
N ASP A 141 -5.30 -16.16 -15.73
CA ASP A 141 -5.49 -14.84 -15.14
C ASP A 141 -5.78 -14.93 -13.64
N ALA A 142 -6.61 -15.90 -13.23
CA ALA A 142 -6.89 -16.14 -11.81
C ALA A 142 -5.63 -16.48 -11.01
N ILE A 143 -4.77 -17.36 -11.55
CA ILE A 143 -3.48 -17.72 -10.93
C ILE A 143 -2.56 -16.50 -10.81
N PHE A 144 -2.59 -15.60 -11.80
CA PHE A 144 -1.85 -14.35 -11.70
C PHE A 144 -2.38 -13.47 -10.57
N VAL A 145 -3.70 -13.31 -10.47
CA VAL A 145 -4.33 -12.53 -9.39
C VAL A 145 -4.10 -13.17 -8.01
N ASP A 146 -4.04 -14.50 -7.89
CA ASP A 146 -3.72 -15.16 -6.61
C ASP A 146 -2.33 -14.78 -6.10
N ARG A 147 -1.36 -14.50 -6.98
CA ARG A 147 -0.03 -14.02 -6.55
C ARG A 147 -0.12 -12.62 -5.94
N LEU A 148 -0.99 -11.76 -6.48
CA LEU A 148 -1.28 -10.46 -5.86
C LEU A 148 -1.93 -10.64 -4.48
N VAL A 149 -2.81 -11.65 -4.33
CA VAL A 149 -3.39 -12.00 -3.01
C VAL A 149 -2.29 -12.44 -2.03
N GLU A 150 -1.36 -13.28 -2.47
CA GLU A 150 -0.23 -13.75 -1.66
C GLU A 150 0.69 -12.58 -1.24
N ASP A 151 0.98 -11.65 -2.15
CA ASP A 151 1.81 -10.48 -1.86
C ASP A 151 1.15 -9.58 -0.79
N VAL A 152 -0.16 -9.32 -0.92
CA VAL A 152 -0.94 -8.56 0.08
C VAL A 152 -1.03 -9.31 1.42
N ASP A 153 -1.15 -10.64 1.42
CA ASP A 153 -1.18 -11.45 2.65
C ASP A 153 0.15 -11.36 3.43
N ASN A 154 1.27 -11.46 2.71
CA ASN A 154 2.61 -11.28 3.27
C ASN A 154 2.83 -9.85 3.81
N GLU A 155 2.20 -8.86 3.20
CA GLU A 155 2.20 -7.47 3.68
C GLU A 155 1.41 -7.33 4.98
N LEU A 156 0.18 -7.88 5.01
CA LEU A 156 -0.68 -7.90 6.19
C LEU A 156 0.01 -8.54 7.39
N GLU A 157 0.65 -9.68 7.23
CA GLU A 157 1.39 -10.35 8.33
C GLU A 157 2.44 -9.42 8.95
N ARG A 158 3.17 -8.66 8.12
CA ARG A 158 4.21 -7.72 8.60
C ARG A 158 3.60 -6.50 9.26
N LEU A 159 2.52 -5.98 8.71
CA LEU A 159 1.78 -4.83 9.21
C LEU A 159 1.13 -5.13 10.56
N GLU A 160 0.47 -6.28 10.69
CA GLU A 160 -0.18 -6.74 11.90
C GLU A 160 0.81 -6.96 13.05
N ARG A 161 2.04 -7.41 12.76
CA ARG A 161 3.12 -7.47 13.77
C ARG A 161 3.48 -6.08 14.30
N ILE A 162 3.66 -5.10 13.42
CA ILE A 162 3.95 -3.71 13.83
C ILE A 162 2.81 -3.16 14.68
N ILE A 163 1.56 -3.36 14.25
CA ILE A 163 0.37 -2.89 14.96
C ILE A 163 0.24 -3.59 16.32
N THR A 164 0.52 -4.89 16.38
CA THR A 164 0.49 -5.65 17.64
C THR A 164 1.52 -5.08 18.63
N ASP A 165 2.75 -4.82 18.21
CA ASP A 165 3.78 -4.24 19.07
C ASP A 165 3.38 -2.83 19.56
N LEU A 166 2.76 -2.03 18.68
CA LEU A 166 2.21 -0.72 19.03
C LEU A 166 1.06 -0.83 20.05
N ILE A 167 0.14 -1.78 19.88
CA ILE A 167 -0.94 -2.02 20.84
C ILE A 167 -0.38 -2.50 22.18
N THR A 168 0.56 -3.45 22.17
CA THR A 168 1.19 -3.99 23.39
C THR A 168 1.96 -2.92 24.16
N SER A 169 2.60 -1.98 23.47
CA SER A 169 3.26 -0.83 24.10
C SER A 169 2.29 0.29 24.48
N GLY A 170 0.98 0.17 24.20
CA GLY A 170 0.00 1.23 24.44
C GLY A 170 0.24 2.48 23.57
N TYR A 171 0.85 2.30 22.40
CA TYR A 171 1.37 3.36 21.53
C TYR A 171 2.31 4.31 22.28
N ASP A 172 3.15 3.76 23.17
CA ASP A 172 4.08 4.57 23.96
C ASP A 172 5.03 5.38 23.05
N PRO A 173 5.12 6.71 23.24
CA PRO A 173 5.94 7.53 22.36
C PRO A 173 7.45 7.29 22.48
N VAL A 174 7.95 6.73 23.58
CA VAL A 174 9.37 6.34 23.67
C VAL A 174 9.62 5.14 22.78
N TYR A 175 8.79 4.10 22.88
CA TYR A 175 8.85 2.93 21.99
C TYR A 175 8.76 3.33 20.51
N ILE A 176 7.80 4.20 20.16
CA ILE A 176 7.65 4.70 18.79
C ILE A 176 8.93 5.38 18.31
N LEU A 177 9.56 6.24 19.12
CA LEU A 177 10.78 6.96 18.75
C LEU A 177 11.99 6.02 18.62
N GLU A 178 12.15 5.08 19.54
CA GLU A 178 13.27 4.14 19.55
C GLU A 178 13.22 3.17 18.36
N SER A 179 12.02 2.76 17.94
CA SER A 179 11.85 1.87 16.76
C SER A 179 12.18 2.54 15.42
N GLN A 180 12.20 3.89 15.34
CA GLN A 180 12.34 4.60 14.06
C GLN A 180 13.66 4.31 13.35
N LYS A 181 14.76 4.19 14.09
CA LYS A 181 16.09 4.00 13.49
C LYS A 181 16.19 2.66 12.78
N GLU A 182 15.81 1.58 13.45
CA GLU A 182 15.87 0.23 12.89
C GLU A 182 14.98 0.10 11.66
N LEU A 183 13.74 0.59 11.74
CA LEU A 183 12.80 0.59 10.61
C LEU A 183 13.35 1.41 9.43
N HIS A 184 13.93 2.58 9.71
CA HIS A 184 14.55 3.40 8.66
C HIS A 184 15.67 2.64 7.94
N ASP A 185 16.60 2.07 8.70
CA ASP A 185 17.76 1.37 8.15
C ASP A 185 17.32 0.11 7.36
N LYS A 186 16.34 -0.64 7.88
CA LYS A 186 15.72 -1.79 7.21
C LYS A 186 15.15 -1.43 5.84
N TYR A 187 14.24 -0.46 5.78
CA TYR A 187 13.55 -0.11 4.53
C TYR A 187 14.46 0.67 3.57
N LYS A 188 15.43 1.44 4.07
CA LYS A 188 16.49 2.04 3.25
C LYS A 188 17.35 0.97 2.57
N LYS A 189 17.71 -0.11 3.29
CA LYS A 189 18.44 -1.25 2.70
C LYS A 189 17.60 -1.94 1.63
N LYS A 190 16.32 -2.20 1.88
CA LYS A 190 15.42 -2.82 0.90
C LYS A 190 15.37 -2.04 -0.42
N MET A 191 15.21 -0.71 -0.36
CA MET A 191 15.19 0.11 -1.57
C MET A 191 16.53 0.12 -2.33
N ARG A 192 17.67 0.07 -1.62
CA ARG A 192 18.99 -0.02 -2.26
C ARG A 192 19.27 -1.40 -2.86
N GLY A 193 18.82 -2.46 -2.21
CA GLY A 193 18.99 -3.85 -2.66
C GLY A 193 18.19 -4.19 -3.93
N GLY A 194 17.18 -3.39 -4.27
CA GLY A 194 16.47 -3.46 -5.55
C GLY A 194 17.25 -2.90 -6.73
N VAL A 195 18.33 -2.14 -6.48
CA VAL A 195 19.26 -1.67 -7.52
C VAL A 195 20.52 -2.53 -7.46
N LYS A 196 20.45 -3.78 -7.92
CA LYS A 196 21.66 -4.39 -8.47
C LYS A 196 22.00 -3.60 -9.73
N HIS A 197 22.89 -2.61 -9.57
CA HIS A 197 23.66 -2.12 -10.72
C HIS A 197 24.26 -3.36 -11.35
N GLY A 198 23.91 -3.63 -12.61
CA GLY A 198 24.71 -4.50 -13.44
C GLY A 198 26.11 -3.90 -13.49
N SER A 199 26.98 -4.42 -12.63
CA SER A 199 28.42 -4.37 -12.86
C SER A 199 28.65 -5.19 -14.12
N THR A 200 28.81 -4.46 -15.21
CA THR A 200 29.68 -4.81 -16.33
C THR A 200 30.89 -5.61 -15.85
N ASP A 201 31.03 -6.81 -16.39
CA ASP A 201 32.22 -7.29 -17.09
C ASP A 201 31.79 -8.32 -18.14
#